data_AF-A0A834JX73-F1
#
_entry.id   AF-A0A834JX73-F1
#
_cell.length_a   1.000
_cell.length_b   1.000
_cell.length_c   1.000
_cell.angle_alpha   90.00
_cell.angle_beta   90.00
_cell.angle_gamma   90.00
#
_symmetry.space_group_name_H-M   'P 1'
#
loop_
_entity.id
_entity.type
_entity.pdbx_description
1 polymer ?
#
loop_
_entity_poly.entity_id
_entity_poly.type
_entity_poly.pdbx_seq_one_letter_code
_entity_poly.pdbx_strand_id
1 'polypeptide(L)'
;MAPFGTIFLGVWGVFVVVLIQESKPVSWEEWWTYDGISGPAFWGLINPDWWLCNKGRRQSPVNLEPNRLLFDPNLQPLHLDKHKVGGVLANTGHSVVFAVENDTRHPVNISGGPLSYRYQFHEIHLHFGLEDHIGSEHTIDGHAFPAELQIFGFNSQLYNNFSDALHRAQGIVAVSLLLQVGDLSNPQLRTFTQQLDQIKYGGQAVEITHFVVRDLLPDTKHYMTYDGSTTMPACHETTTWIILNKPIYITKQQLHALRQLYQGDMKHPNAKLGNNIRPIQPLHHRPIRTNIDFSVQQGHKNCPTMNRDLYYKANSWK
;
A
#
# COMPACT_ATOMS: atom_id res chain seq x y z
N MET A 1 -36.61 32.01 -16.41
CA MET A 1 -36.66 32.79 -17.65
C MET A 1 -35.79 32.06 -18.66
N ALA A 2 -36.40 31.34 -19.61
CA ALA A 2 -35.69 30.74 -20.74
C ALA A 2 -35.50 31.79 -21.84
N PRO A 3 -34.64 31.52 -22.82
CA PRO A 3 -35.14 31.56 -24.18
C PRO A 3 -34.90 30.24 -24.91
N PHE A 4 -35.99 29.72 -25.45
CA PHE A 4 -36.01 28.65 -26.44
C PHE A 4 -35.67 29.25 -27.81
N GLY A 5 -34.73 28.62 -28.53
CA GLY A 5 -34.60 28.78 -29.98
C GLY A 5 -35.09 27.50 -30.65
N THR A 6 -36.22 27.58 -31.35
CA THR A 6 -36.72 26.48 -32.19
C THR A 6 -36.94 27.05 -33.59
N ILE A 7 -36.34 26.43 -34.60
CA ILE A 7 -36.76 26.59 -36.00
C ILE A 7 -37.00 25.18 -36.53
N PHE A 8 -38.25 24.91 -36.93
CA PHE A 8 -38.68 23.70 -37.61
C PHE A 8 -38.68 23.94 -39.12
N LEU A 9 -38.17 22.99 -39.88
CA LEU A 9 -38.55 22.76 -41.27
C LEU A 9 -38.92 21.28 -41.39
N GLY A 10 -40.20 21.03 -41.69
CA GLY A 10 -40.77 19.70 -41.76
C GLY A 10 -40.42 18.99 -43.07
N VAL A 11 -40.03 17.72 -42.94
CA VAL A 11 -40.24 16.66 -43.93
C VAL A 11 -40.61 15.41 -43.13
N TRP A 12 -41.64 14.68 -43.58
CA TRP A 12 -42.17 13.48 -42.94
C TRP A 12 -41.07 12.46 -42.62
N GLY A 13 -40.81 12.25 -41.33
CA GLY A 13 -39.91 11.23 -40.84
C GLY A 13 -40.24 10.93 -39.38
N VAL A 14 -40.40 9.65 -39.05
CA VAL A 14 -40.55 9.18 -37.67
C VAL A 14 -39.36 9.67 -36.86
N PHE A 15 -39.57 10.63 -35.96
CA PHE A 15 -38.55 11.04 -35.00
C PHE A 15 -38.44 9.95 -33.93
N VAL A 16 -37.51 9.02 -34.13
CA VAL A 16 -36.99 8.20 -33.04
C VAL A 16 -36.15 9.13 -32.17
N VAL A 17 -36.70 9.56 -31.04
CA VAL A 17 -35.92 10.21 -29.98
C VAL A 17 -35.07 9.12 -29.35
N VAL A 18 -33.86 8.94 -29.86
CA VAL A 18 -32.83 8.14 -29.18
C VAL A 18 -32.35 8.97 -28.00
N LEU A 19 -32.81 8.64 -26.80
CA LEU A 19 -32.17 9.08 -25.57
C LEU A 19 -30.80 8.39 -25.51
N ILE A 20 -29.77 9.04 -26.06
CA ILE A 20 -28.39 8.65 -25.81
C ILE A 20 -28.11 9.08 -24.37
N GLN A 21 -28.39 8.18 -23.43
CA GLN A 21 -27.85 8.28 -22.10
C GLN A 21 -26.34 8.09 -22.26
N GLU A 22 -25.56 9.16 -22.13
CA GLU A 22 -24.10 9.07 -22.05
C GLU A 22 -23.78 8.16 -20.87
N SER A 23 -23.54 6.88 -21.15
CA SER A 23 -22.93 5.98 -20.19
C SER A 23 -21.56 6.54 -19.89
N LYS A 24 -21.32 6.97 -18.65
CA LYS A 24 -19.96 7.22 -18.19
C LYS A 24 -19.12 5.98 -18.56
N PRO A 25 -17.96 6.15 -19.21
CA PRO A 25 -17.11 5.02 -19.53
C PRO A 25 -16.85 4.23 -18.24
N VAL A 26 -17.08 2.92 -18.30
CA VAL A 26 -16.80 2.01 -17.20
C VAL A 26 -15.30 2.11 -16.89
N SER A 27 -14.96 2.67 -15.72
CA SER A 27 -13.57 2.69 -15.25
C SER A 27 -13.26 1.34 -14.61
N TRP A 28 -12.20 0.67 -15.07
CA TRP A 28 -11.72 -0.55 -14.42
C TRP A 28 -11.29 -0.31 -12.97
N GLU A 29 -10.95 0.93 -12.61
CA GLU A 29 -10.62 1.33 -11.23
C GLU A 29 -11.82 1.16 -10.29
N GLU A 30 -13.05 1.19 -10.78
CA GLU A 30 -14.27 1.04 -9.97
C GLU A 30 -14.76 -0.43 -9.90
N TRP A 31 -14.20 -1.35 -10.70
CA TRP A 31 -14.77 -2.68 -10.90
C TRP A 31 -14.17 -3.80 -10.05
N TRP A 32 -12.94 -3.60 -9.56
CA TRP A 32 -12.31 -4.54 -8.62
C TRP A 32 -12.64 -4.14 -7.19
N THR A 33 -12.68 -5.10 -6.27
CA THR A 33 -12.80 -4.84 -4.83
C THR A 33 -11.93 -5.83 -4.07
N TYR A 34 -12.02 -5.84 -2.74
CA TYR A 34 -11.39 -6.87 -1.91
C TYR A 34 -12.32 -8.04 -1.56
N ASP A 35 -13.59 -8.01 -1.99
CA ASP A 35 -14.63 -8.95 -1.59
C ASP A 35 -15.41 -9.54 -2.78
N GLY A 36 -16.03 -10.69 -2.55
CA GLY A 36 -16.96 -11.31 -3.50
C GLY A 36 -16.34 -11.64 -4.86
N ILE A 37 -17.15 -11.52 -5.91
CA ILE A 37 -16.77 -11.88 -7.30
C ILE A 37 -15.76 -10.91 -7.94
N SER A 38 -15.57 -9.74 -7.34
CA SER A 38 -14.55 -8.76 -7.75
C SER A 38 -13.32 -8.75 -6.84
N GLY A 39 -13.24 -9.70 -5.91
CA GLY A 39 -12.17 -9.84 -4.94
C GLY A 39 -10.86 -10.44 -5.50
N PRO A 40 -9.80 -10.53 -4.67
CA PRO A 40 -8.45 -10.92 -5.10
C PRO A 40 -8.33 -12.26 -5.82
N ALA A 41 -9.19 -13.22 -5.47
CA ALA A 41 -9.22 -14.53 -6.12
C ALA A 41 -9.63 -14.47 -7.60
N PHE A 42 -10.30 -13.39 -8.01
CA PHE A 42 -10.88 -13.26 -9.36
C PHE A 42 -10.26 -12.13 -10.17
N TRP A 43 -9.40 -11.27 -9.61
CA TRP A 43 -8.81 -10.12 -10.32
C TRP A 43 -8.24 -10.49 -11.70
N GLY A 44 -7.42 -11.55 -11.79
CA GLY A 44 -6.82 -11.99 -13.06
C GLY A 44 -7.78 -12.69 -14.03
N LEU A 45 -9.05 -12.87 -13.66
CA LEU A 45 -10.11 -13.40 -14.54
C LEU A 45 -11.05 -12.28 -15.02
N ILE A 46 -11.17 -11.18 -14.27
CA ILE A 46 -12.08 -10.06 -14.58
C ILE A 46 -11.53 -9.20 -15.71
N ASN A 47 -10.23 -8.93 -15.68
CA ASN A 47 -9.56 -8.13 -16.70
C ASN A 47 -8.38 -8.92 -17.29
N PRO A 48 -8.33 -9.14 -18.63
CA PRO A 48 -7.21 -9.80 -19.29
C PRO A 48 -5.84 -9.15 -19.02
N ASP A 49 -5.80 -7.84 -18.80
CA ASP A 49 -4.56 -7.12 -18.50
C ASP A 49 -4.02 -7.44 -17.09
N TRP A 50 -4.87 -7.99 -16.21
CA TRP A 50 -4.51 -8.37 -14.83
C TRP A 50 -4.14 -9.84 -14.69
N TRP A 51 -3.81 -10.52 -15.80
CA TRP A 51 -3.52 -11.95 -15.83
C TRP A 51 -2.43 -12.38 -14.82
N LEU A 52 -1.47 -11.50 -14.50
CA LEU A 52 -0.43 -11.75 -13.50
C LEU A 52 -1.00 -12.00 -12.10
N CYS A 53 -2.15 -11.42 -11.75
CA CYS A 53 -2.80 -11.66 -10.46
C CYS A 53 -3.17 -13.14 -10.23
N ASN A 54 -3.32 -13.93 -11.31
CA ASN A 54 -3.65 -15.36 -11.25
C ASN A 54 -2.48 -16.25 -11.69
N LYS A 55 -1.71 -15.84 -12.70
CA LYS A 55 -0.65 -16.66 -13.30
C LYS A 55 0.76 -16.33 -12.82
N GLY A 56 0.93 -15.19 -12.17
CA GLY A 56 2.21 -14.75 -11.62
C GLY A 56 2.78 -15.75 -10.62
N ARG A 57 4.10 -15.84 -10.55
CA ARG A 57 4.84 -16.74 -9.63
C ARG A 57 5.70 -15.98 -8.62
N ARG A 58 5.75 -14.66 -8.73
CA ARG A 58 6.43 -13.74 -7.82
C ARG A 58 5.41 -12.78 -7.19
N GLN A 59 4.22 -13.28 -6.90
CA GLN A 59 3.13 -12.48 -6.35
C GLN A 59 3.36 -12.12 -4.87
N SER A 60 2.83 -10.97 -4.46
CA SER A 60 2.82 -10.44 -3.09
C SER A 60 1.37 -10.25 -2.62
N PRO A 61 1.10 -10.22 -1.30
CA PRO A 61 2.04 -10.34 -0.17
C PRO A 61 2.46 -11.79 0.10
N VAL A 62 3.39 -12.00 1.03
CA VAL A 62 3.82 -13.34 1.48
C VAL A 62 3.85 -13.42 3.00
N ASN A 63 3.79 -14.64 3.53
CA ASN A 63 4.13 -14.92 4.93
C ASN A 63 5.66 -14.96 5.10
N LEU A 64 6.17 -14.19 6.06
CA LEU A 64 7.58 -14.14 6.41
C LEU A 64 7.83 -15.08 7.60
N GLU A 65 8.54 -16.18 7.36
CA GLU A 65 8.89 -17.15 8.41
C GLU A 65 10.31 -16.90 8.92
N PRO A 66 10.52 -16.45 10.18
CA PRO A 66 11.84 -16.11 10.70
C PRO A 66 12.88 -17.23 10.54
N ASN A 67 12.45 -18.48 10.72
CA ASN A 67 13.33 -19.66 10.62
C ASN A 67 13.78 -19.98 9.19
N ARG A 68 13.17 -19.35 8.16
CA ARG A 68 13.52 -19.53 6.75
C ARG A 68 14.23 -18.31 6.15
N LEU A 69 14.45 -17.27 6.93
CA LEU A 69 15.15 -16.08 6.47
C LEU A 69 16.62 -16.40 6.20
N LEU A 70 17.11 -15.91 5.07
CA LEU A 70 18.52 -16.05 4.68
C LEU A 70 19.27 -14.80 5.08
N PHE A 71 20.21 -14.92 6.03
CA PHE A 71 21.09 -13.82 6.37
C PHE A 71 21.97 -13.46 5.17
N ASP A 72 21.94 -12.19 4.77
CA ASP A 72 22.77 -11.64 3.70
C ASP A 72 23.59 -10.45 4.25
N PRO A 73 24.90 -10.64 4.49
CA PRO A 73 25.76 -9.60 5.06
C PRO A 73 26.02 -8.44 4.09
N ASN A 74 25.68 -8.57 2.81
CA ASN A 74 25.89 -7.52 1.81
C ASN A 74 24.77 -6.50 1.77
N LEU A 75 23.65 -6.78 2.46
CA LEU A 75 22.52 -5.88 2.58
C LEU A 75 22.92 -4.58 3.30
N GLN A 76 22.85 -3.47 2.57
CA GLN A 76 23.25 -2.16 3.09
C GLN A 76 22.17 -1.57 4.00
N PRO A 77 22.48 -0.54 4.81
CA PRO A 77 21.46 0.25 5.49
C PRO A 77 20.49 0.88 4.48
N LEU A 78 19.19 0.85 4.78
CA LEU A 78 18.17 1.56 4.01
C LEU A 78 18.27 3.07 4.30
N HIS A 79 18.27 3.89 3.25
CA HIS A 79 18.29 5.34 3.35
C HIS A 79 17.07 5.95 2.67
N LEU A 80 16.40 6.86 3.38
CA LEU A 80 15.35 7.73 2.85
C LEU A 80 15.70 9.19 3.16
N ASP A 81 15.56 10.05 2.16
CA ASP A 81 15.79 11.49 2.31
C ASP A 81 14.80 12.11 3.31
N LYS A 82 15.24 13.14 4.04
CA LYS A 82 14.44 13.83 5.06
C LYS A 82 13.78 15.12 4.55
N HIS A 83 13.49 15.19 3.25
CA HIS A 83 12.79 16.34 2.67
C HIS A 83 11.32 16.37 3.09
N LYS A 84 10.78 17.59 3.20
CA LYS A 84 9.34 17.81 3.36
C LYS A 84 8.70 17.79 1.97
N VAL A 85 7.59 17.07 1.85
CA VAL A 85 6.81 16.96 0.61
C VAL A 85 5.35 17.31 0.86
N GLY A 86 4.73 17.88 -0.17
CA GLY A 86 3.29 18.05 -0.31
C GLY A 86 2.67 16.88 -1.08
N GLY A 87 1.37 16.71 -0.95
CA GLY A 87 0.64 15.65 -1.63
C GLY A 87 -0.85 15.65 -1.30
N VAL A 88 -1.56 14.70 -1.88
CA VAL A 88 -3.00 14.51 -1.71
C VAL A 88 -3.24 13.21 -0.99
N LEU A 89 -3.93 13.27 0.15
CA LEU A 89 -4.48 12.10 0.83
C LEU A 89 -5.91 11.90 0.35
N ALA A 90 -6.22 10.73 -0.20
CA ALA A 90 -7.52 10.41 -0.76
C ALA A 90 -8.05 9.08 -0.24
N ASN A 91 -9.37 9.01 -0.09
CA ASN A 91 -10.09 7.75 0.01
C ASN A 91 -10.51 7.36 -1.40
N THR A 92 -9.89 6.33 -1.97
CA THR A 92 -10.16 5.87 -3.34
C THR A 92 -11.41 4.99 -3.44
N GLY A 93 -12.04 4.68 -2.30
CA GLY A 93 -13.06 3.64 -2.18
C GLY A 93 -12.49 2.25 -1.96
N HIS A 94 -11.23 2.01 -2.33
CA HIS A 94 -10.52 0.74 -2.11
C HIS A 94 -9.45 0.83 -1.03
N SER A 95 -8.86 2.01 -0.86
CA SER A 95 -7.78 2.25 0.11
C SER A 95 -7.71 3.72 0.48
N VAL A 96 -6.94 4.02 1.53
CA VAL A 96 -6.47 5.37 1.81
C VAL A 96 -5.09 5.52 1.18
N VAL A 97 -4.97 6.43 0.22
CA VAL A 97 -3.74 6.64 -0.55
C VAL A 97 -3.26 8.07 -0.36
N PHE A 98 -1.97 8.23 -0.05
CA PHE A 98 -1.29 9.51 -0.12
C PHE A 98 -0.39 9.54 -1.34
N ALA A 99 -0.70 10.37 -2.32
CA ALA A 99 0.11 10.57 -3.52
C ALA A 99 0.92 11.87 -3.42
N VAL A 100 2.23 11.79 -3.66
CA VAL A 100 3.10 12.97 -3.65
C VAL A 100 2.81 13.87 -4.86
N GLU A 101 2.96 15.18 -4.70
CA GLU A 101 2.90 16.10 -5.83
C GLU A 101 4.02 15.83 -6.85
N ASN A 102 3.71 15.92 -8.14
CA ASN A 102 4.69 15.69 -9.20
C ASN A 102 5.79 16.77 -9.26
N ASP A 103 5.54 17.98 -8.75
CA ASP A 103 6.46 19.12 -8.80
C ASP A 103 7.06 19.46 -7.42
N THR A 104 7.64 18.45 -6.76
CA THR A 104 8.45 18.74 -5.57
C THR A 104 9.81 19.28 -5.99
N ARG A 105 10.18 20.49 -5.55
CA ARG A 105 11.53 21.06 -5.73
C ARG A 105 12.65 20.12 -5.24
N HIS A 106 12.34 19.27 -4.26
CA HIS A 106 13.25 18.29 -3.70
C HIS A 106 12.56 16.93 -3.60
N PRO A 107 12.76 16.02 -4.58
CA PRO A 107 12.21 14.67 -4.49
C PRO A 107 12.80 13.93 -3.29
N VAL A 108 12.02 13.00 -2.74
CA VAL A 108 12.46 12.10 -1.66
C VAL A 108 13.01 10.83 -2.29
N ASN A 109 14.31 10.60 -2.17
CA ASN A 109 14.94 9.39 -2.69
C ASN A 109 14.95 8.26 -1.65
N ILE A 110 14.89 7.03 -2.16
CA ILE A 110 15.02 5.77 -1.45
C ILE A 110 16.24 5.04 -2.04
N SER A 111 17.19 4.67 -1.21
CA SER A 111 18.45 4.04 -1.65
C SER A 111 19.05 3.14 -0.57
N GLY A 112 20.13 2.43 -0.92
CA GLY A 112 20.73 1.44 -0.05
C GLY A 112 19.82 0.22 0.11
N GLY A 113 19.88 -0.43 1.26
CA GLY A 113 19.09 -1.64 1.44
C GLY A 113 19.54 -2.78 0.49
N PRO A 114 18.59 -3.47 -0.17
CA PRO A 114 18.86 -4.40 -1.28
C PRO A 114 18.96 -3.72 -2.66
N LEU A 115 18.80 -2.38 -2.73
CA LEU A 115 18.60 -1.67 -3.99
C LEU A 115 19.94 -1.36 -4.68
N SER A 116 20.03 -1.66 -5.97
CA SER A 116 21.18 -1.29 -6.81
C SER A 116 21.06 0.11 -7.42
N TYR A 117 19.85 0.68 -7.44
CA TYR A 117 19.53 1.95 -8.09
C TYR A 117 18.96 2.95 -7.09
N ARG A 118 18.91 4.22 -7.50
CA ARG A 118 18.14 5.24 -6.80
C ARG A 118 16.67 5.15 -7.18
N TYR A 119 15.81 5.11 -6.17
CA TYR A 119 14.37 5.17 -6.33
C TYR A 119 13.84 6.50 -5.80
N GLN A 120 12.74 6.97 -6.35
CA GLN A 120 12.03 8.16 -5.91
C GLN A 120 10.68 7.76 -5.32
N PHE A 121 10.36 8.28 -4.15
CA PHE A 121 9.06 8.12 -3.50
C PHE A 121 7.93 8.65 -4.39
N HIS A 122 6.81 7.92 -4.43
CA HIS A 122 5.65 8.25 -5.24
C HIS A 122 4.36 8.30 -4.43
N GLU A 123 4.04 7.24 -3.69
CA GLU A 123 2.77 7.14 -2.99
C GLU A 123 2.84 6.22 -1.76
N ILE A 124 1.87 6.36 -0.87
CA ILE A 124 1.69 5.52 0.32
C ILE A 124 0.28 4.94 0.30
N HIS A 125 0.18 3.64 0.51
CA HIS A 125 -1.09 2.93 0.65
C HIS A 125 -1.29 2.45 2.09
N LEU A 126 -2.52 2.51 2.58
CA LEU A 126 -2.90 2.04 3.91
C LEU A 126 -3.86 0.85 3.82
N HIS A 127 -3.39 -0.31 4.24
CA HIS A 127 -4.18 -1.53 4.37
C HIS A 127 -4.55 -1.73 5.84
N PHE A 128 -5.80 -2.03 6.14
CA PHE A 128 -6.26 -2.21 7.51
C PHE A 128 -7.50 -3.08 7.59
N GLY A 129 -7.61 -3.82 8.69
CA GLY A 129 -8.74 -4.72 8.92
C GLY A 129 -9.82 -4.05 9.75
N LEU A 130 -11.03 -4.62 9.71
CA LEU A 130 -12.12 -4.24 10.59
C LEU A 130 -11.93 -4.77 12.03
N GLU A 131 -11.04 -5.74 12.22
CA GLU A 131 -10.69 -6.35 13.49
C GLU A 131 -9.19 -6.25 13.77
N ASP A 132 -8.76 -6.40 15.03
CA ASP A 132 -7.36 -6.12 15.42
C ASP A 132 -6.36 -7.21 15.00
N HIS A 133 -6.86 -8.40 14.64
CA HIS A 133 -6.05 -9.57 14.30
C HIS A 133 -5.92 -9.80 12.79
N ILE A 134 -6.47 -8.89 11.97
CA ILE A 134 -6.42 -8.89 10.51
C ILE A 134 -6.19 -7.45 10.06
N GLY A 135 -5.45 -7.24 8.98
CA GLY A 135 -5.21 -5.87 8.49
C GLY A 135 -3.98 -5.68 7.63
N SER A 136 -2.88 -6.30 8.01
CA SER A 136 -1.69 -6.35 7.16
C SER A 136 -1.87 -7.36 6.04
N GLU A 137 -1.25 -7.04 4.91
CA GLU A 137 -1.14 -7.95 3.77
C GLU A 137 -0.01 -8.96 4.03
N HIS A 138 1.15 -8.47 4.45
CA HIS A 138 2.24 -9.31 4.93
C HIS A 138 1.91 -9.87 6.31
N THR A 139 2.34 -11.11 6.54
CA THR A 139 2.23 -11.78 7.85
C THR A 139 3.61 -12.22 8.31
N ILE A 140 3.80 -12.29 9.63
CA ILE A 140 5.02 -12.82 10.24
C ILE A 140 4.66 -14.11 10.97
N ASP A 141 5.24 -15.23 10.54
CA ASP A 141 4.98 -16.56 11.10
C ASP A 141 3.46 -16.87 11.20
N GLY A 142 2.71 -16.52 10.16
CA GLY A 142 1.26 -16.68 10.06
C GLY A 142 0.44 -15.62 10.81
N HIS A 143 1.07 -14.69 11.53
CA HIS A 143 0.37 -13.67 12.30
C HIS A 143 0.24 -12.36 11.49
N ALA A 144 -0.99 -11.85 11.41
CA ALA A 144 -1.28 -10.55 10.82
C ALA A 144 -1.27 -9.44 11.87
N PHE A 145 -1.17 -8.21 11.38
CA PHE A 145 -1.24 -6.97 12.14
C PHE A 145 -2.56 -6.25 11.83
N PRO A 146 -3.03 -5.36 12.71
CA PRO A 146 -4.28 -4.61 12.49
C PRO A 146 -4.25 -3.70 11.25
N ALA A 147 -3.04 -3.30 10.80
CA ALA A 147 -2.85 -2.51 9.59
C ALA A 147 -1.42 -2.65 9.05
N GLU A 148 -1.23 -2.26 7.80
CA GLU A 148 0.05 -2.15 7.10
C GLU A 148 0.08 -0.87 6.27
N LEU A 149 1.20 -0.16 6.32
CA LEU A 149 1.48 1.01 5.50
C LEU A 149 2.57 0.63 4.49
N GLN A 150 2.28 0.84 3.21
CA GLN A 150 3.18 0.50 2.11
C GLN A 150 3.63 1.76 1.39
N ILE A 151 4.92 2.06 1.44
CA ILE A 151 5.53 3.22 0.78
C ILE A 151 6.08 2.76 -0.56
N PHE A 152 5.50 3.24 -1.66
CA PHE A 152 5.93 2.93 -3.01
C PHE A 152 6.85 4.01 -3.57
N GLY A 153 7.86 3.57 -4.32
CA GLY A 153 8.72 4.41 -5.13
C GLY A 153 9.08 3.73 -6.44
N PHE A 154 9.53 4.51 -7.41
CA PHE A 154 9.95 4.01 -8.72
C PHE A 154 11.43 4.28 -8.97
N ASN A 155 12.05 3.47 -9.81
CA ASN A 155 13.44 3.60 -10.21
C ASN A 155 13.61 4.83 -11.12
N SER A 156 13.82 5.99 -10.50
CA SER A 156 14.00 7.27 -11.20
C SER A 156 15.36 7.37 -11.91
N GLN A 157 16.27 6.43 -11.65
CA GLN A 157 17.54 6.35 -12.37
C GLN A 157 17.38 5.70 -13.76
N LEU A 158 16.42 4.78 -13.93
CA LEU A 158 16.22 4.06 -15.19
C LEU A 158 14.95 4.48 -15.95
N TYR A 159 13.94 5.00 -15.26
CA TYR A 159 12.62 5.26 -15.83
C TYR A 159 12.16 6.68 -15.55
N ASN A 160 11.38 7.23 -16.48
CA ASN A 160 10.96 8.63 -16.44
C ASN A 160 9.88 8.91 -15.39
N ASN A 161 9.03 7.92 -15.11
CA ASN A 161 7.91 8.06 -14.19
C ASN A 161 7.48 6.69 -13.63
N PHE A 162 6.61 6.72 -12.62
CA PHE A 162 6.08 5.53 -11.96
C PHE A 162 5.34 4.60 -12.93
N SER A 163 4.52 5.14 -13.84
CA SER A 163 3.73 4.35 -14.79
C SER A 163 4.59 3.53 -15.75
N ASP A 164 5.70 4.08 -16.25
CA ASP A 164 6.66 3.37 -17.10
C ASP A 164 7.44 2.32 -16.29
N ALA A 165 7.86 2.68 -15.07
CA ALA A 165 8.58 1.77 -14.18
C ALA A 165 7.74 0.56 -13.75
N LEU A 166 6.45 0.74 -13.53
CA LEU A 166 5.52 -0.30 -13.06
C LEU A 166 5.56 -1.57 -13.91
N HIS A 167 5.86 -1.43 -15.21
CA HIS A 167 5.86 -2.52 -16.19
C HIS A 167 7.26 -3.07 -16.49
N ARG A 168 8.31 -2.59 -15.80
CA ARG A 168 9.70 -2.88 -16.12
C ARG A 168 10.45 -3.50 -14.95
N ALA A 169 11.46 -4.31 -15.29
CA ALA A 169 12.26 -5.01 -14.30
C ALA A 169 12.94 -4.04 -13.33
N GLN A 170 12.91 -4.35 -12.03
CA GLN A 170 13.45 -3.48 -10.98
C GLN A 170 12.85 -2.06 -11.00
N GLY A 171 11.61 -1.94 -11.49
CA GLY A 171 10.93 -0.67 -11.64
C GLY A 171 10.44 -0.09 -10.33
N ILE A 172 9.97 -0.93 -9.41
CA ILE A 172 9.28 -0.47 -8.19
C ILE A 172 10.04 -0.94 -6.95
N VAL A 173 10.11 -0.06 -5.94
CA VAL A 173 10.45 -0.42 -4.56
C VAL A 173 9.23 -0.20 -3.68
N ALA A 174 8.99 -1.12 -2.75
CA ALA A 174 7.96 -0.97 -1.73
C ALA A 174 8.57 -1.18 -0.35
N VAL A 175 8.44 -0.18 0.53
CA VAL A 175 8.82 -0.29 1.95
C VAL A 175 7.55 -0.55 2.76
N SER A 176 7.46 -1.72 3.38
CA SER A 176 6.33 -2.12 4.21
C SER A 176 6.61 -1.82 5.68
N LEU A 177 5.67 -1.13 6.32
CA LEU A 177 5.62 -0.85 7.75
C LEU A 177 4.37 -1.55 8.33
N LEU A 178 4.58 -2.56 9.16
CA LEU A 178 3.49 -3.19 9.91
C LEU A 178 3.06 -2.26 11.06
N LEU A 179 1.75 -2.11 11.28
CA LEU A 179 1.20 -1.25 12.32
C LEU A 179 0.73 -2.09 13.51
N GLN A 180 1.13 -1.72 14.73
CA GLN A 180 0.65 -2.36 15.95
C GLN A 180 -0.14 -1.36 16.81
N VAL A 181 -1.16 -1.84 17.51
CA VAL A 181 -1.87 -1.00 18.49
C VAL A 181 -0.94 -0.67 19.65
N GLY A 182 -0.82 0.61 19.97
CA GLY A 182 -0.06 1.11 21.13
C GLY A 182 -0.66 2.38 21.71
N ASP A 183 -0.14 2.83 22.85
CA ASP A 183 -0.65 4.02 23.54
C ASP A 183 -0.25 5.33 22.83
N LEU A 184 0.91 5.34 22.18
CA LEU A 184 1.44 6.47 21.44
C LEU A 184 1.52 6.14 19.94
N SER A 185 1.07 7.07 19.10
CA SER A 185 1.15 6.95 17.64
C SER A 185 2.45 7.52 17.08
N ASN A 186 2.91 6.98 15.95
CA ASN A 186 3.93 7.64 15.14
C ASN A 186 3.48 9.07 14.75
N PRO A 187 4.29 10.11 14.99
CA PRO A 187 3.92 11.50 14.68
C PRO A 187 3.52 11.76 13.22
N GLN A 188 4.18 11.15 12.25
CA GLN A 188 3.83 11.34 10.84
C GLN A 188 2.60 10.55 10.42
N LEU A 189 2.34 9.41 11.06
CA LEU A 189 1.05 8.74 10.89
C LEU A 189 -0.11 9.63 11.38
N ARG A 190 0.11 10.47 12.40
CA ARG A 190 -0.92 11.41 12.88
C ARG A 190 -1.37 12.38 11.79
N THR A 191 -0.46 12.84 10.94
CA THR A 191 -0.74 13.74 9.81
C THR A 191 -1.81 13.18 8.88
N PHE A 192 -1.88 11.85 8.71
CA PHE A 192 -2.95 11.20 7.96
C PHE A 192 -4.20 11.01 8.80
N THR A 193 -4.07 10.48 10.02
CA THR A 193 -5.22 10.12 10.85
C THR A 193 -6.07 11.32 11.29
N GLN A 194 -5.48 12.53 11.34
CA GLN A 194 -6.20 13.77 11.65
C GLN A 194 -7.10 14.25 10.51
N GLN A 195 -6.87 13.74 9.29
CA GLN A 195 -7.61 14.15 8.10
C GLN A 195 -8.73 13.18 7.71
N LEU A 196 -8.91 12.08 8.45
CA LEU A 196 -9.85 11.01 8.08
C LEU A 196 -11.31 11.48 7.98
N ASP A 197 -11.72 12.45 8.79
CA ASP A 197 -13.06 13.02 8.72
C ASP A 197 -13.32 13.77 7.39
N GLN A 198 -12.27 14.31 6.76
CA GLN A 198 -12.36 14.99 5.46
C GLN A 198 -12.45 14.02 4.29
N ILE A 199 -12.00 12.78 4.48
CA ILE A 199 -11.99 11.72 3.46
C ILE A 199 -12.90 10.54 3.82
N LYS A 200 -13.96 10.82 4.59
CA LYS A 200 -14.85 9.81 5.16
C LYS A 200 -15.49 8.89 4.13
N TYR A 201 -15.78 9.41 2.93
CA TYR A 201 -16.44 8.72 1.83
C TYR A 201 -15.48 8.57 0.64
N GLY A 202 -15.69 7.53 -0.17
CA GLY A 202 -14.95 7.27 -1.39
C GLY A 202 -15.01 8.47 -2.36
N GLY A 203 -13.88 8.73 -3.02
CA GLY A 203 -13.68 9.87 -3.93
C GLY A 203 -13.34 11.19 -3.24
N GLN A 204 -13.38 11.25 -1.90
CA GLN A 204 -12.94 12.44 -1.17
C GLN A 204 -11.42 12.50 -1.04
N ALA A 205 -10.87 13.71 -1.08
CA ALA A 205 -9.44 13.97 -1.00
C ALA A 205 -9.15 15.27 -0.25
N VAL A 206 -7.97 15.35 0.36
CA VAL A 206 -7.48 16.49 1.13
C VAL A 206 -5.98 16.67 0.93
N GLU A 207 -5.56 17.93 0.85
CA GLU A 207 -4.15 18.29 0.66
C GLU A 207 -3.37 18.20 1.97
N ILE A 208 -2.14 17.69 1.91
CA ILE A 208 -1.18 17.68 3.01
C ILE A 208 0.08 18.39 2.52
N THR A 209 0.40 19.51 3.14
CA THR A 209 1.50 20.39 2.68
C THR A 209 2.86 20.05 3.27
N HIS A 210 2.90 19.39 4.44
CA HIS A 210 4.13 19.16 5.19
C HIS A 210 4.21 17.72 5.69
N PHE A 211 4.72 16.83 4.85
CA PHE A 211 4.93 15.44 5.20
C PHE A 211 6.41 15.05 5.08
N VAL A 212 6.93 14.27 6.04
CA VAL A 212 8.33 13.78 6.02
C VAL A 212 8.31 12.26 6.04
N VAL A 213 8.48 11.64 4.86
CA VAL A 213 8.37 10.18 4.68
C VAL A 213 9.35 9.43 5.58
N ARG A 214 10.59 9.93 5.73
CA ARG A 214 11.62 9.33 6.59
C ARG A 214 11.19 9.17 8.05
N ASP A 215 10.34 10.07 8.56
CA ASP A 215 9.93 10.08 9.96
C ASP A 215 8.75 9.10 10.23
N LEU A 216 8.17 8.49 9.18
CA LEU A 216 7.32 7.30 9.37
C LEU A 216 8.15 6.10 9.82
N LEU A 217 9.40 5.99 9.35
CA LEU A 217 10.19 4.78 9.60
C LEU A 217 10.50 4.63 11.09
N PRO A 218 10.30 3.43 11.66
CA PRO A 218 10.67 3.11 13.02
C PRO A 218 12.18 3.18 13.21
N ASP A 219 12.60 3.35 14.47
CA ASP A 219 14.01 3.32 14.83
C ASP A 219 14.53 1.88 14.81
N THR A 220 14.90 1.41 13.62
CA THR A 220 15.58 0.14 13.35
C THR A 220 16.39 0.25 12.06
N LYS A 221 17.46 -0.55 11.97
CA LYS A 221 18.23 -0.77 10.73
C LYS A 221 17.92 -2.12 10.09
N HIS A 222 17.15 -2.94 10.77
CA HIS A 222 16.92 -4.32 10.40
C HIS A 222 15.67 -4.47 9.53
N TYR A 223 15.76 -5.28 8.50
CA TYR A 223 14.67 -5.52 7.56
C TYR A 223 14.79 -6.89 6.88
N MET A 224 13.70 -7.30 6.24
CA MET A 224 13.59 -8.43 5.35
C MET A 224 13.32 -7.92 3.94
N THR A 225 13.76 -8.67 2.93
CA THR A 225 13.57 -8.26 1.54
C THR A 225 13.39 -9.46 0.63
N TYR A 226 12.51 -9.29 -0.37
CA TYR A 226 12.27 -10.26 -1.41
C TYR A 226 11.77 -9.56 -2.67
N ASP A 227 11.89 -10.22 -3.81
CA ASP A 227 11.33 -9.76 -5.07
C ASP A 227 9.89 -10.27 -5.22
N GLY A 228 8.96 -9.34 -5.42
CA GLY A 228 7.54 -9.60 -5.41
C GLY A 228 6.78 -8.85 -6.50
N SER A 229 5.50 -8.59 -6.21
CA SER A 229 4.59 -7.85 -7.07
C SER A 229 3.98 -6.66 -6.35
N THR A 230 3.26 -5.80 -7.09
CA THR A 230 2.23 -4.97 -6.47
C THR A 230 1.13 -5.84 -5.88
N THR A 231 0.51 -5.38 -4.81
CA THR A 231 -0.58 -6.10 -4.09
C THR A 231 -1.98 -5.65 -4.53
N MET A 232 -2.03 -4.70 -5.45
CA MET A 232 -3.22 -4.27 -6.17
C MET A 232 -3.13 -4.66 -7.66
N PRO A 233 -4.27 -4.79 -8.36
CA PRO A 233 -4.27 -5.00 -9.81
C PRO A 233 -3.40 -3.96 -10.54
N ALA A 234 -2.62 -4.31 -11.56
CA ALA A 234 -2.57 -5.59 -12.28
C ALA A 234 -1.59 -6.64 -11.68
N CYS A 235 -1.16 -6.47 -10.43
CA CYS A 235 -0.23 -7.36 -9.75
C CYS A 235 1.12 -7.55 -10.46
N HIS A 236 1.71 -6.46 -10.94
CA HIS A 236 2.97 -6.46 -11.70
C HIS A 236 4.13 -6.99 -10.87
N GLU A 237 4.88 -7.95 -11.39
CA GLU A 237 6.03 -8.61 -10.72
C GLU A 237 7.33 -7.80 -10.85
N THR A 238 7.27 -6.51 -10.52
CA THR A 238 8.33 -5.52 -10.72
C THR A 238 8.80 -4.88 -9.41
N THR A 239 8.30 -5.36 -8.28
CA THR A 239 8.47 -4.74 -6.96
C THR A 239 9.55 -5.43 -6.13
N THR A 240 10.54 -4.68 -5.69
CA THR A 240 11.45 -5.11 -4.61
C THR A 240 10.85 -4.69 -3.27
N TRP A 241 10.48 -5.67 -2.44
CA TRP A 241 9.90 -5.42 -1.12
C TRP A 241 10.98 -5.28 -0.05
N ILE A 242 10.79 -4.32 0.86
CA ILE A 242 11.61 -4.08 2.04
C ILE A 242 10.67 -3.97 3.24
N ILE A 243 10.65 -4.99 4.09
CA ILE A 243 9.78 -5.07 5.26
C ILE A 243 10.64 -4.77 6.46
N LEU A 244 10.42 -3.65 7.13
CA LEU A 244 11.19 -3.31 8.33
C LEU A 244 10.88 -4.31 9.45
N ASN A 245 11.83 -4.55 10.37
CA ASN A 245 11.65 -5.56 11.43
C ASN A 245 10.97 -5.05 12.71
N LYS A 246 10.52 -3.80 12.70
CA LYS A 246 9.92 -3.13 13.84
C LYS A 246 8.60 -2.50 13.38
N PRO A 247 7.49 -2.71 14.10
CA PRO A 247 6.25 -2.06 13.75
C PRO A 247 6.31 -0.57 14.08
N ILE A 248 5.44 0.21 13.43
CA ILE A 248 5.07 1.54 13.92
C ILE A 248 3.77 1.41 14.72
N TYR A 249 3.55 2.34 15.64
CA TYR A 249 2.39 2.27 16.53
C TYR A 249 1.25 3.19 16.08
N ILE A 250 0.03 2.68 16.19
CA ILE A 250 -1.22 3.41 15.99
C ILE A 250 -2.09 3.29 17.25
N THR A 251 -2.77 4.36 17.65
CA THR A 251 -3.67 4.29 18.79
C THR A 251 -4.99 3.61 18.42
N LYS A 252 -5.68 3.03 19.40
CA LYS A 252 -7.03 2.46 19.21
C LYS A 252 -8.02 3.45 18.60
N GLN A 253 -7.95 4.72 19.01
CA GLN A 253 -8.82 5.77 18.50
C GLN A 253 -8.58 6.04 17.00
N GLN A 254 -7.32 6.12 16.59
CA GLN A 254 -6.97 6.32 15.18
C GLN A 254 -7.35 5.12 14.30
N LEU A 255 -7.10 3.91 14.79
CA LEU A 255 -7.49 2.69 14.09
C LEU A 255 -9.02 2.59 13.97
N HIS A 256 -9.75 2.95 15.02
CA HIS A 256 -11.21 3.04 14.96
C HIS A 256 -11.68 4.07 13.93
N ALA A 257 -11.03 5.25 13.83
CA ALA A 257 -11.36 6.26 12.84
C ALA A 257 -11.15 5.76 11.40
N LEU A 258 -10.08 5.00 11.13
CA LEU A 258 -9.88 4.34 9.83
C LEU A 258 -11.05 3.40 9.49
N ARG A 259 -11.50 2.60 10.45
CA ARG A 259 -12.65 1.68 10.30
C ARG A 259 -14.01 2.39 10.17
N GLN A 260 -14.06 3.73 10.32
CA GLN A 260 -15.27 4.51 10.09
C GLN A 260 -15.43 5.04 8.66
N LEU A 261 -14.39 4.91 7.83
CA LEU A 261 -14.42 5.28 6.42
C LEU A 261 -15.39 4.38 5.63
N TYR A 262 -15.85 4.88 4.50
CA TYR A 262 -16.78 4.22 3.59
C TYR A 262 -16.15 4.04 2.20
N GLN A 263 -16.50 2.94 1.53
CA GLN A 263 -16.02 2.63 0.18
C GLN A 263 -16.68 3.52 -0.89
N GLY A 264 -17.97 3.82 -0.70
CA GLY A 264 -18.75 4.63 -1.64
C GLY A 264 -18.79 6.11 -1.29
N ASP A 265 -19.37 6.90 -2.20
CA ASP A 265 -19.50 8.35 -2.03
C ASP A 265 -20.54 8.76 -0.96
N MET A 266 -20.64 10.05 -0.67
CA MET A 266 -21.54 10.55 0.39
C MET A 266 -23.04 10.28 0.11
N LYS A 267 -23.45 10.15 -1.15
CA LYS A 267 -24.85 9.84 -1.53
C LYS A 267 -25.12 8.35 -1.47
N HIS A 268 -24.13 7.52 -1.79
CA HIS A 268 -24.19 6.07 -1.79
C HIS A 268 -22.96 5.49 -1.06
N PRO A 269 -22.94 5.52 0.29
CA PRO A 269 -21.74 5.19 1.07
C PRO A 269 -21.20 3.77 0.89
N ASN A 270 -22.00 2.84 0.37
CA ASN A 270 -21.65 1.42 0.25
C ASN A 270 -21.20 0.83 1.62
N ALA A 271 -20.36 -0.19 1.63
CA ALA A 271 -19.81 -0.80 2.84
C ALA A 271 -18.72 0.09 3.50
N LYS A 272 -18.37 -0.26 4.74
CA LYS A 272 -17.21 0.34 5.42
C LYS A 272 -15.94 0.00 4.66
N LEU A 273 -15.03 0.96 4.54
CA LEU A 273 -13.69 0.71 4.05
C LEU A 273 -12.89 -0.01 5.15
N GLY A 274 -12.36 -1.17 4.81
CA GLY A 274 -11.60 -2.04 5.70
C GLY A 274 -11.53 -3.44 5.09
N ASN A 275 -10.68 -4.30 5.66
CA ASN A 275 -10.32 -5.60 5.07
C ASN A 275 -9.83 -5.46 3.61
N ASN A 276 -9.23 -4.31 3.29
CA ASN A 276 -8.68 -4.00 1.97
C ASN A 276 -7.34 -4.72 1.77
N ILE A 277 -7.34 -6.03 1.88
CA ILE A 277 -6.17 -6.88 2.06
C ILE A 277 -6.17 -7.96 0.99
N ARG A 278 -5.09 -8.07 0.24
CA ARG A 278 -4.85 -9.24 -0.62
C ARG A 278 -4.38 -10.41 0.25
N PRO A 279 -4.96 -11.62 0.12
CA PRO A 279 -4.48 -12.80 0.82
C PRO A 279 -3.02 -13.15 0.50
N ILE A 280 -2.35 -13.84 1.44
CA ILE A 280 -0.98 -14.32 1.23
C ILE A 280 -0.85 -15.16 -0.04
N GLN A 281 0.20 -14.89 -0.80
CA GLN A 281 0.50 -15.58 -2.05
C GLN A 281 1.62 -16.61 -1.84
N PRO A 282 1.66 -17.69 -2.63
CA PRO A 282 2.72 -18.69 -2.50
C PRO A 282 4.11 -18.11 -2.77
N LEU A 283 5.10 -18.53 -1.96
CA LEU A 283 6.46 -18.03 -2.10
C LEU A 283 7.18 -18.57 -3.35
N HIS A 284 6.78 -19.74 -3.87
CA HIS A 284 7.37 -20.38 -5.06
C HIS A 284 8.90 -20.45 -5.04
N HIS A 285 9.47 -20.85 -3.89
CA HIS A 285 10.91 -20.96 -3.67
C HIS A 285 11.73 -19.65 -3.78
N ARG A 286 11.07 -18.49 -3.80
CA ARG A 286 11.77 -17.21 -3.71
C ARG A 286 12.50 -17.11 -2.36
N PRO A 287 13.78 -16.74 -2.34
CA PRO A 287 14.48 -16.48 -1.10
C PRO A 287 13.97 -15.18 -0.47
N ILE A 288 13.77 -15.20 0.85
CA ILE A 288 13.60 -13.98 1.64
C ILE A 288 14.93 -13.74 2.36
N ARG A 289 15.56 -12.61 2.06
CA ARG A 289 16.85 -12.23 2.64
C ARG A 289 16.63 -11.28 3.82
N THR A 290 17.57 -11.25 4.74
CA THR A 290 17.56 -10.31 5.88
C THR A 290 18.97 -9.89 6.26
N ASN A 291 19.11 -8.69 6.79
CA ASN A 291 20.36 -8.21 7.40
C ASN A 291 20.42 -8.49 8.92
N ILE A 292 19.52 -9.33 9.44
CA ILE A 292 19.52 -9.79 10.83
C ILE A 292 20.35 -11.07 10.91
N ASP A 293 21.45 -11.02 11.67
CA ASP A 293 22.26 -12.20 11.93
C ASP A 293 21.71 -12.97 13.14
N PHE A 294 20.98 -14.05 12.86
CA PHE A 294 20.45 -14.95 13.89
C PHE A 294 21.49 -15.93 14.45
N SER A 295 22.71 -15.99 13.88
CA SER A 295 23.77 -16.92 14.30
C SER A 295 24.58 -16.44 15.50
N VAL A 296 24.49 -15.16 15.88
CA VAL A 296 25.23 -14.54 16.99
C VAL A 296 24.70 -14.92 18.39
N GLN A 297 24.25 -16.17 18.58
CA GLN A 297 23.98 -16.73 19.89
C GLN A 297 24.94 -17.89 20.19
N GLN A 298 26.16 -17.58 20.63
CA GLN A 298 26.96 -18.38 21.58
C GLN A 298 28.30 -17.67 21.89
N GLY A 299 28.37 -16.96 23.03
CA GLY A 299 29.63 -16.35 23.49
C GLY A 299 29.45 -15.32 24.60
N HIS A 300 29.24 -15.79 25.84
CA HIS A 300 29.47 -15.09 27.11
C HIS A 300 29.55 -13.55 27.10
N LYS A 301 28.44 -12.91 27.50
CA LYS A 301 28.31 -11.99 28.65
C LYS A 301 26.90 -11.40 28.61
N ASN A 302 26.28 -11.25 29.77
CA ASN A 302 24.95 -10.68 29.96
C ASN A 302 24.79 -9.34 29.20
N CYS A 303 24.22 -9.39 28.01
CA CYS A 303 23.54 -8.26 27.38
C CYS A 303 22.04 -8.45 27.69
N PRO A 304 21.42 -7.62 28.54
CA PRO A 304 20.01 -7.78 28.93
C PRO A 304 18.99 -7.59 27.79
N THR A 305 19.44 -7.27 26.57
CA THR A 305 18.60 -6.78 25.47
C THR A 305 18.69 -7.63 24.20
N MET A 306 19.20 -8.87 24.27
CA MET A 306 19.27 -9.77 23.11
C MET A 306 18.49 -11.07 23.32
N ASN A 307 17.31 -10.96 23.92
CA ASN A 307 16.42 -12.11 24.08
C ASN A 307 15.40 -12.13 22.93
N ARG A 308 15.70 -12.81 21.82
CA ARG A 308 14.74 -13.08 20.72
C ARG A 308 13.81 -11.88 20.40
N ASP A 309 14.34 -10.66 20.39
CA ASP A 309 13.54 -9.45 20.16
C ASP A 309 13.27 -9.28 18.65
N LEU A 310 12.52 -10.22 18.08
CA LEU A 310 11.54 -9.84 17.09
C LEU A 310 10.60 -8.87 17.81
N TYR A 311 10.66 -7.58 17.49
CA TYR A 311 9.77 -6.56 18.07
C TYR A 311 8.28 -6.80 17.76
N TYR A 312 7.99 -7.85 17.01
CA TYR A 312 6.66 -8.38 16.74
C TYR A 312 6.24 -9.36 17.84
N LYS A 313 5.60 -8.84 18.89
CA LYS A 313 4.65 -9.65 19.65
C LYS A 313 3.30 -9.57 18.94
N ALA A 314 3.03 -10.52 18.05
CA ALA A 314 1.67 -10.81 17.67
C ALA A 314 0.90 -11.25 18.92
N ASN A 315 -0.35 -10.81 19.05
CA ASN A 315 -1.18 -11.18 20.19
C ASN A 315 -1.30 -12.71 20.25
N SER A 316 -0.70 -13.34 21.25
CA SER A 316 -0.95 -14.75 21.57
C SER A 316 -1.99 -14.78 22.69
N TRP A 317 -3.08 -15.51 22.48
CA TRP A 317 -4.03 -15.80 23.54
C TRP A 317 -4.23 -17.31 23.68
N LYS A 318 -4.16 -17.75 24.95
CA LYS A 318 -4.86 -18.94 25.46
C LYS A 318 -6.34 -18.65 25.53
#